data_AF-V2WYW8-F1
#
_entry.id   AF-V2WYW8-F1
#
_cell.length_a   1.000
_cell.length_b   1.000
_cell.length_c   1.000
_cell.angle_alpha   90.00
_cell.angle_beta   90.00
_cell.angle_gamma   90.00
#
_symmetry.space_group_name_H-M   'P 1'
#
loop_
_entity.id
_entity.type
_entity.pdbx_description
1 polymer ?
#
loop_
_entity_poly.entity_id
_entity_poly.type
_entity_poly.pdbx_seq_one_letter_code
_entity_poly.pdbx_strand_id
1 'polypeptide(L)'
;MFLSCNKSTTTPETSTNLWVNILLDDFIDFDAILSYHDRSNSNTRKVIISDVDQGHIIPTPSPKPHQRVFSLTDWYFCWRRHAHAVMFVYPSRIAELDTYATHITQLLNDEFFGRDTNRVLNYDRMVRKLVGSDRGVLFNETAKFETFKHEIYTLAINNVADDAERLIGNGNHSRNGGGRRRG
;
A
#
# COMPACT_ATOMS: atom_id res chain seq x y z
N MET A 1 35.74 -3.22 23.98
CA MET A 1 35.65 -4.31 22.97
C MET A 1 34.19 -4.41 22.56
N PHE A 2 33.81 -3.75 21.48
CA PHE A 2 32.42 -3.71 21.03
C PHE A 2 32.06 -5.07 20.42
N LEU A 3 31.11 -5.77 21.02
CA LEU A 3 30.55 -7.00 20.48
C LEU A 3 29.81 -6.64 19.18
N SER A 4 30.42 -7.01 18.06
CA SER A 4 29.75 -7.09 16.77
C SER A 4 28.58 -8.06 16.92
N CYS A 5 27.36 -7.54 16.97
CA CYS A 5 26.16 -8.35 16.93
C CYS A 5 26.10 -8.96 15.52
N ASN A 6 26.53 -10.22 15.41
CA ASN A 6 26.28 -11.05 14.25
C ASN A 6 24.78 -10.98 13.95
N LYS A 7 24.39 -10.38 12.83
CA LYS A 7 23.03 -10.45 12.30
C LYS A 7 22.65 -11.92 12.27
N SER A 8 21.77 -12.36 13.17
CA SER A 8 21.14 -13.66 13.04
C SER A 8 20.42 -13.67 11.70
N THR A 9 20.87 -14.52 10.79
CA THR A 9 20.39 -14.69 9.41
C THR A 9 18.92 -15.12 9.29
N THR A 10 18.21 -15.21 10.42
CA THR A 10 16.82 -15.66 10.52
C THR A 10 15.81 -14.50 10.54
N THR A 11 16.24 -13.28 10.85
CA THR A 11 15.30 -12.16 10.96
C THR A 11 15.06 -11.52 9.59
N PRO A 12 13.81 -11.43 9.11
CA PRO A 12 13.48 -10.75 7.86
C PRO A 12 14.01 -9.31 7.87
N GLU A 13 14.60 -8.87 6.78
CA GLU A 13 15.08 -7.50 6.69
C GLU A 13 13.86 -6.57 6.56
N THR A 14 13.57 -5.72 7.53
CA THR A 14 12.50 -4.71 7.40
C THR A 14 12.88 -3.45 8.16
N SER A 15 12.23 -2.32 7.86
CA SER A 15 12.43 -1.11 8.65
C SER A 15 11.86 -1.27 10.07
N THR A 16 12.37 -0.48 11.03
CA THR A 16 11.91 -0.52 12.42
C THR A 16 10.42 -0.22 12.57
N ASN A 17 9.88 0.73 11.80
CA ASN A 17 8.44 1.07 11.86
C ASN A 17 7.56 -0.07 11.35
N LEU A 18 8.00 -0.77 10.30
CA LEU A 18 7.28 -1.96 9.82
C LEU A 18 7.28 -3.06 10.88
N TRP A 19 8.40 -3.27 11.58
CA TRP A 19 8.48 -4.22 12.69
C TRP A 19 7.53 -3.89 13.83
N VAL A 20 7.43 -2.63 14.22
CA VAL A 20 6.49 -2.19 15.27
C VAL A 20 5.07 -2.55 14.87
N ASN A 21 4.65 -2.23 13.64
CA ASN A 21 3.30 -2.55 13.18
C ASN A 21 3.06 -4.06 13.12
N ILE A 22 4.03 -4.87 12.66
CA ILE A 22 3.92 -6.33 12.67
C ILE A 22 3.75 -6.87 14.09
N LEU A 23 4.57 -6.40 15.04
CA LEU A 23 4.50 -6.85 16.43
C LEU A 23 3.19 -6.44 17.11
N LEU A 24 2.58 -5.33 16.70
CA LEU A 24 1.28 -4.88 17.21
C LEU A 24 0.08 -5.51 16.50
N ASP A 25 0.34 -6.31 15.46
CA ASP A 25 -0.65 -6.82 14.50
C ASP A 25 -1.50 -5.67 13.90
N ASP A 26 -0.84 -4.56 13.58
CA ASP A 26 -1.44 -3.33 13.06
C ASP A 26 -1.32 -3.25 11.54
N PHE A 27 -2.06 -2.30 10.95
CA PHE A 27 -2.01 -2.00 9.53
C PHE A 27 -0.58 -1.73 9.06
N ILE A 28 -0.19 -2.45 8.01
CA ILE A 28 1.09 -2.29 7.34
C ILE A 28 0.83 -1.68 5.98
N ASP A 29 1.54 -0.60 5.63
CA ASP A 29 1.42 0.01 4.30
C ASP A 29 2.42 -0.62 3.31
N PHE A 30 1.92 -1.18 2.22
CA PHE A 30 2.77 -1.81 1.19
C PHE A 30 3.54 -0.77 0.38
N ASP A 31 3.00 0.45 0.23
CA ASP A 31 3.72 1.56 -0.41
C ASP A 31 5.00 1.89 0.38
N ALA A 32 4.95 1.77 1.72
CA ALA A 32 6.10 1.93 2.60
C ALA A 32 7.12 0.79 2.50
N ILE A 33 6.66 -0.46 2.33
CA ILE A 33 7.54 -1.62 2.09
C ILE A 33 8.31 -1.43 0.79
N LEU A 34 7.61 -1.11 -0.29
CA LEU A 34 8.20 -0.93 -1.62
C LEU A 34 9.21 0.23 -1.62
N SER A 35 8.82 1.37 -1.06
CA SER A 35 9.68 2.55 -0.91
C SER A 35 10.93 2.28 -0.05
N TYR A 36 10.82 1.45 0.99
CA TYR A 36 11.97 1.05 1.80
C TYR A 36 12.94 0.17 1.01
N HIS A 37 12.42 -0.81 0.26
CA HIS A 37 13.24 -1.69 -0.57
C HIS A 37 14.03 -0.91 -1.62
N ASP A 38 13.37 -0.01 -2.36
CA ASP A 38 14.02 0.84 -3.36
C ASP A 38 15.12 1.74 -2.77
N ARG A 39 14.88 2.33 -1.59
CA ARG A 39 15.90 3.11 -0.86
C ARG A 39 17.07 2.28 -0.37
N SER A 40 16.81 1.04 0.05
CA SER A 40 17.87 0.14 0.50
C SER A 40 18.75 -0.32 -0.67
N ASN A 41 18.16 -0.48 -1.85
CA ASN A 41 18.86 -0.92 -3.05
C ASN A 41 19.52 0.24 -3.83
N SER A 42 19.00 1.46 -3.71
CA SER A 42 19.65 2.64 -4.28
C SER A 42 20.87 3.02 -3.43
N ASN A 43 22.03 3.16 -4.07
CA ASN A 43 23.29 3.61 -3.44
C ASN A 43 23.25 5.08 -2.96
N THR A 44 22.06 5.68 -2.93
CA THR A 44 21.82 7.10 -2.71
C THR A 44 21.30 7.34 -1.30
N ARG A 45 22.06 6.91 -0.28
CA ARG A 45 21.86 7.46 1.07
C ARG A 45 22.25 8.94 1.02
N LYS A 46 21.29 9.83 0.77
CA LYS A 46 21.40 11.22 1.19
C LYS A 46 21.30 11.22 2.71
N VAL A 47 22.41 10.94 3.38
CA VAL A 47 22.56 11.26 4.79
C VAL A 47 22.59 12.78 4.84
N ILE A 48 21.46 13.40 5.18
CA ILE A 48 21.47 14.79 5.61
C ILE A 48 22.10 14.74 7.00
N ILE A 49 23.41 14.87 7.06
CA ILE A 49 24.12 15.18 8.30
C ILE A 49 23.74 16.64 8.58
N SER A 50 22.67 16.85 9.33
CA SER A 50 22.44 18.15 9.96
C SER A 50 23.54 18.33 10.97
N ASP A 51 24.48 19.20 10.66
CA ASP A 51 25.52 19.64 11.57
C ASP A 51 24.84 20.30 12.78
N VAL A 52 24.78 19.59 13.91
CA VAL A 52 24.28 20.13 15.17
C VAL A 52 25.24 19.73 16.27
N ASP A 53 26.00 20.74 16.66
CA ASP A 53 27.03 20.79 17.69
C ASP A 53 26.47 20.58 19.13
N GLN A 54 25.49 19.70 19.31
CA GLN A 54 24.89 19.37 20.61
C GLN A 54 24.04 18.09 20.50
N GLY A 55 24.67 16.95 20.78
CA GLY A 55 24.17 15.78 21.56
C GLY A 55 22.74 15.24 21.45
N HIS A 56 21.88 15.73 20.56
CA HIS A 56 20.49 15.30 20.43
C HIS A 56 20.30 14.59 19.09
N ILE A 57 20.12 13.27 19.16
CA ILE A 57 19.63 12.47 18.03
C ILE A 57 18.17 12.88 17.82
N ILE A 58 17.92 13.78 16.88
CA ILE A 58 16.55 14.09 16.43
C ILE A 58 16.10 12.87 15.61
N PRO A 59 15.03 12.16 16.02
CA PRO A 59 14.46 11.09 15.19
C PRO A 59 14.01 11.73 13.88
N THR A 60 14.67 11.39 12.77
CA THR A 60 14.20 11.82 11.47
C THR A 60 12.82 11.20 11.24
N PRO A 61 11.79 11.99 10.91
CA PRO A 61 10.48 11.43 10.58
C PRO A 61 10.68 10.47 9.41
N SER A 62 10.16 9.25 9.57
CA SER A 62 10.19 8.25 8.51
C SER A 62 9.72 8.87 7.21
N PRO A 63 10.56 8.92 6.16
CA PRO A 63 10.17 9.57 4.92
C PRO A 63 8.94 8.87 4.35
N LYS A 64 7.93 9.67 3.98
CA LYS A 64 6.69 9.21 3.36
C LYS A 64 7.01 8.26 2.20
N PRO A 65 6.18 7.23 1.97
CA PRO A 65 6.36 6.36 0.82
C PRO A 65 6.38 7.18 -0.47
N HIS A 66 7.39 6.97 -1.30
CA HIS A 66 7.57 7.65 -2.59
C HIS A 66 7.20 6.76 -3.77
N GLN A 67 7.06 5.46 -3.54
CA GLN A 67 6.55 4.48 -4.49
C GLN A 67 5.17 4.00 -4.05
N ARG A 68 4.30 3.78 -5.04
CA ARG A 68 2.97 3.21 -4.86
C ARG A 68 2.97 1.81 -5.46
N VAL A 69 2.36 0.85 -4.79
CA VAL A 69 2.05 -0.46 -5.38
C VAL A 69 1.00 -0.27 -6.46
N PHE A 70 1.36 -0.57 -7.71
CA PHE A 70 0.46 -0.42 -8.87
C PHE A 70 0.33 -1.69 -9.71
N SER A 71 1.16 -2.70 -9.46
CA SER A 71 1.17 -3.96 -10.22
C SER A 71 1.04 -5.19 -9.32
N LEU A 72 0.67 -6.32 -9.92
CA LEU A 72 0.69 -7.62 -9.25
C LEU A 72 2.10 -7.99 -8.75
N THR A 73 3.13 -7.68 -9.53
CA THR A 73 4.53 -7.94 -9.14
C THR A 73 4.90 -7.18 -7.87
N ASP A 74 4.54 -5.89 -7.80
CA ASP A 74 4.79 -5.06 -6.61
C ASP A 74 4.03 -5.59 -5.40
N TRP A 75 2.77 -5.94 -5.59
CA TRP A 75 1.94 -6.52 -4.54
C TRP A 75 2.53 -7.84 -4.04
N TYR A 76 2.91 -8.74 -4.94
CA TYR A 76 3.48 -10.05 -4.58
C TYR A 76 4.80 -9.89 -3.82
N PHE A 77 5.65 -8.96 -4.25
CA PHE A 77 6.88 -8.61 -3.54
C PHE A 77 6.59 -8.15 -2.11
N CYS A 78 5.67 -7.18 -1.95
CA CYS A 78 5.31 -6.64 -0.64
C CYS A 78 4.64 -7.69 0.26
N TRP A 79 3.69 -8.45 -0.30
CA TRP A 79 2.97 -9.52 0.38
C TRP A 79 3.93 -10.57 0.91
N ARG A 80 4.88 -11.05 0.10
CA ARG A 80 5.87 -12.03 0.56
C ARG A 80 6.70 -11.53 1.74
N ARG A 81 7.14 -10.26 1.68
CA ARG A 81 7.95 -9.67 2.75
C ARG A 81 7.13 -9.49 4.02
N HIS A 82 5.89 -9.05 3.89
CA HIS A 82 4.93 -8.96 4.99
C HIS A 82 4.63 -10.33 5.60
N ALA A 83 4.20 -11.30 4.79
CA ALA A 83 3.85 -12.65 5.22
C ALA A 83 5.03 -13.34 5.92
N HIS A 84 6.24 -13.25 5.37
CA HIS A 84 7.43 -13.84 6.02
C HIS A 84 7.71 -13.23 7.40
N ALA A 85 7.50 -11.92 7.56
CA ALA A 85 7.67 -11.25 8.85
C ALA A 85 6.55 -11.59 9.84
N VAL A 86 5.30 -11.69 9.38
CA VAL A 86 4.18 -12.16 10.20
C VAL A 86 4.41 -13.61 10.63
N MET A 87 4.81 -14.51 9.74
CA MET A 87 5.09 -15.92 10.06
C MET A 87 6.25 -16.07 11.06
N PHE A 88 7.23 -15.17 11.01
CA PHE A 88 8.34 -15.15 11.98
C PHE A 88 7.85 -14.83 13.39
N VAL A 89 6.88 -13.92 13.54
CA VAL A 89 6.31 -13.52 14.84
C VAL A 89 5.16 -14.43 15.28
N TYR A 90 4.33 -14.85 14.33
CA TYR A 90 3.08 -15.61 14.51
C TYR A 90 3.06 -16.85 13.60
N PRO A 91 3.80 -17.92 13.91
CA PRO A 91 3.89 -19.11 13.05
C PRO A 91 2.55 -19.80 12.82
N SER A 92 1.56 -19.63 13.70
CA SER A 92 0.22 -20.21 13.53
C SER A 92 -0.58 -19.59 12.36
N ARG A 93 -0.18 -18.42 11.84
CA ARG A 93 -0.90 -17.69 10.78
C ARG A 93 -0.52 -18.10 9.35
N ILE A 94 0.31 -19.13 9.18
CA ILE A 94 0.78 -19.57 7.85
C ILE A 94 -0.38 -19.90 6.91
N ALA A 95 -1.31 -20.75 7.36
CA ALA A 95 -2.44 -21.18 6.54
C ALA A 95 -3.36 -20.02 6.16
N GLU A 96 -3.53 -19.06 7.06
CA GLU A 96 -4.30 -17.85 6.83
C GLU A 96 -3.69 -17.00 5.70
N LEU A 97 -2.39 -16.71 5.79
CA LEU A 97 -1.68 -15.90 4.82
C LEU A 97 -1.65 -16.54 3.43
N ASP A 98 -1.48 -17.86 3.36
CA ASP A 98 -1.47 -18.60 2.10
C ASP A 98 -2.87 -18.63 1.43
N THR A 99 -3.91 -18.84 2.24
CA THR A 99 -5.31 -18.76 1.78
C THR A 99 -5.61 -17.40 1.18
N TYR A 100 -5.16 -16.32 1.83
CA TYR A 100 -5.40 -14.97 1.34
C TYR A 100 -4.59 -14.63 0.10
N ALA A 101 -3.33 -15.09 0.01
CA ALA A 101 -2.53 -14.92 -1.20
C ALA A 101 -3.20 -15.56 -2.43
N THR A 102 -3.78 -16.75 -2.22
CA THR A 102 -4.57 -17.45 -3.22
C THR A 102 -5.81 -16.66 -3.60
N HIS A 103 -6.54 -16.13 -2.61
CA HIS A 103 -7.74 -15.30 -2.83
C HIS A 103 -7.45 -14.05 -3.67
N ILE A 104 -6.40 -13.28 -3.35
CA ILE A 104 -6.02 -12.10 -4.16
C ILE A 104 -5.62 -12.50 -5.58
N THR A 105 -4.91 -13.62 -5.74
CA THR A 105 -4.55 -14.14 -7.07
C THR A 105 -5.79 -14.54 -7.88
N GLN A 106 -6.80 -15.14 -7.24
CA GLN A 106 -8.09 -15.44 -7.87
C GLN A 106 -8.81 -14.16 -8.29
N LEU A 107 -8.82 -13.12 -7.45
CA LEU A 107 -9.43 -11.83 -7.79
C LEU A 107 -8.74 -11.12 -8.95
N LEU A 108 -7.43 -11.29 -9.12
CA LEU A 108 -6.71 -10.75 -10.28
C LEU A 108 -7.03 -11.49 -11.57
N ASN A 109 -7.31 -12.79 -11.47
CA ASN A 109 -7.71 -13.62 -12.61
C ASN A 109 -9.21 -13.56 -12.90
N ASP A 110 -10.00 -12.90 -12.06
CA ASP A 110 -11.43 -12.68 -12.28
C ASP A 110 -11.66 -11.74 -13.46
N GLU A 111 -12.49 -12.15 -14.41
CA GLU A 111 -12.73 -11.42 -15.66
C GLU A 111 -13.34 -10.02 -15.45
N PHE A 112 -14.11 -9.83 -14.37
CA PHE A 112 -14.87 -8.61 -14.12
C PHE A 112 -14.18 -7.71 -13.09
N PHE A 113 -13.74 -8.29 -11.98
CA PHE A 113 -13.08 -7.58 -10.90
C PHE A 113 -11.61 -7.32 -11.21
N GLY A 114 -10.90 -8.34 -11.71
CA GLY A 114 -9.48 -8.31 -12.04
C GLY A 114 -9.12 -7.52 -13.29
N ARG A 115 -10.10 -7.15 -14.13
CA ARG A 115 -9.90 -6.31 -15.33
C ARG A 115 -9.19 -5.00 -15.03
N ASP A 116 -9.39 -4.43 -13.84
CA ASP A 116 -8.63 -3.28 -13.35
C ASP A 116 -7.87 -3.68 -12.09
N THR A 117 -6.55 -3.84 -12.23
CA THR A 117 -5.66 -4.20 -11.12
C THR A 117 -5.79 -3.25 -9.93
N ASN A 118 -6.11 -1.96 -10.14
CA ASN A 118 -6.29 -1.02 -9.04
C ASN A 118 -7.47 -1.41 -8.14
N ARG A 119 -8.51 -2.06 -8.67
CA ARG A 119 -9.63 -2.56 -7.86
C ARG A 119 -9.16 -3.61 -6.88
N VAL A 120 -8.36 -4.56 -7.35
CA VAL A 120 -7.79 -5.60 -6.46
C VAL A 120 -6.84 -4.99 -5.44
N LEU A 121 -5.97 -4.05 -5.85
CA LEU A 121 -5.03 -3.42 -4.93
C LEU A 121 -5.73 -2.55 -3.87
N ASN A 122 -6.82 -1.87 -4.24
CA ASN A 122 -7.64 -1.13 -3.28
C ASN A 122 -8.40 -2.08 -2.34
N TYR A 123 -8.91 -3.20 -2.86
CA TYR A 123 -9.54 -4.25 -2.07
C TYR A 123 -8.57 -4.80 -1.02
N ASP A 124 -7.37 -5.20 -1.44
CA ASP A 124 -6.29 -5.66 -0.56
C ASP A 124 -6.00 -4.62 0.54
N ARG A 125 -5.87 -3.35 0.16
CA ARG A 125 -5.63 -2.26 1.11
C ARG A 125 -6.75 -2.13 2.14
N MET A 126 -8.01 -2.26 1.73
CA MET A 126 -9.16 -2.20 2.64
C MET A 126 -9.17 -3.39 3.60
N VAL A 127 -8.90 -4.60 3.10
CA VAL A 127 -8.80 -5.80 3.93
C VAL A 127 -7.67 -5.67 4.95
N ARG A 128 -6.47 -5.27 4.53
CA ARG A 128 -5.33 -5.07 5.45
C ARG A 128 -5.63 -4.02 6.52
N LYS A 129 -6.36 -2.96 6.18
CA LYS A 129 -6.82 -1.96 7.17
C LYS A 129 -7.79 -2.58 8.19
N LEU A 130 -8.75 -3.37 7.73
CA LEU A 130 -9.70 -4.03 8.63
C LEU A 130 -8.99 -5.01 9.56
N VAL A 131 -8.18 -5.93 9.01
CA VAL A 131 -7.42 -6.92 9.79
C VAL A 131 -6.49 -6.23 10.79
N GLY A 132 -5.79 -5.16 10.39
CA GLY A 132 -4.93 -4.40 11.31
C GLY A 132 -5.69 -3.59 12.36
N SER A 133 -6.97 -3.28 12.14
CA SER A 133 -7.81 -2.52 13.09
C SER A 133 -8.60 -3.43 14.04
N ASP A 134 -8.92 -4.65 13.62
CA ASP A 134 -9.71 -5.62 14.38
C ASP A 134 -8.98 -6.97 14.49
N ARG A 135 -8.43 -7.22 15.68
CA ARG A 135 -7.71 -8.46 16.02
C ARG A 135 -8.57 -9.72 15.99
N GLY A 136 -9.89 -9.58 15.90
CA GLY A 136 -10.83 -10.70 15.75
C GLY A 136 -11.08 -11.12 14.30
N VAL A 137 -10.44 -10.47 13.33
CA VAL A 137 -10.62 -10.73 11.90
C VAL A 137 -9.32 -11.23 11.29
N LEU A 138 -9.37 -12.41 10.68
CA LEU A 138 -8.23 -13.03 10.00
C LEU A 138 -8.34 -12.91 8.47
N PHE A 139 -7.21 -12.91 7.77
CA PHE A 139 -7.17 -12.77 6.31
C PHE A 139 -7.88 -13.92 5.56
N ASN A 140 -8.01 -15.10 6.16
CA ASN A 140 -8.73 -16.22 5.55
C ASN A 140 -10.25 -16.11 5.66
N GLU A 141 -10.79 -15.14 6.40
CA GLU A 141 -12.22 -14.91 6.52
C GLU A 141 -12.77 -14.10 5.34
N THR A 142 -12.47 -14.52 4.12
CA THR A 142 -12.70 -13.76 2.88
C THR A 142 -14.17 -13.37 2.66
N ALA A 143 -15.10 -14.14 3.19
CA ALA A 143 -16.53 -13.82 3.19
C ALA A 143 -16.86 -12.50 3.92
N LYS A 144 -16.11 -12.15 4.99
CA LYS A 144 -16.28 -10.86 5.70
C LYS A 144 -15.89 -9.65 4.84
N PHE A 145 -15.14 -9.87 3.77
CA PHE A 145 -14.59 -8.80 2.94
C PHE A 145 -15.41 -8.54 1.68
N GLU A 146 -16.49 -9.29 1.42
CA GLU A 146 -17.26 -9.17 0.18
C GLU A 146 -17.83 -7.76 -0.03
N THR A 147 -18.20 -7.09 1.07
CA THR A 147 -18.67 -5.70 1.06
C THR A 147 -17.67 -4.73 0.41
N PHE A 148 -16.36 -4.98 0.53
CA PHE A 148 -15.35 -4.12 -0.08
C PHE A 148 -15.34 -4.18 -1.60
N LYS A 149 -15.72 -5.31 -2.21
CA LYS A 149 -15.87 -5.38 -3.66
C LYS A 149 -16.99 -4.45 -4.13
N HIS A 150 -18.13 -4.47 -3.43
CA HIS A 150 -19.27 -3.61 -3.73
C HIS A 150 -18.91 -2.12 -3.57
N GLU A 151 -18.18 -1.76 -2.51
CA GLU A 151 -17.71 -0.40 -2.29
C GLU A 151 -16.80 0.08 -3.44
N ILE A 152 -15.85 -0.76 -3.86
CA ILE A 152 -14.95 -0.45 -4.97
C ILE A 152 -15.69 -0.28 -6.30
N TYR A 153 -16.68 -1.12 -6.58
CA TYR A 153 -17.52 -0.95 -7.76
C TYR A 153 -18.30 0.36 -7.74
N THR A 154 -18.88 0.70 -6.58
CA THR A 154 -19.66 1.92 -6.42
C THR A 154 -18.78 3.16 -6.63
N LEU A 155 -17.58 3.18 -6.05
CA LEU A 155 -16.60 4.25 -6.25
C LEU A 155 -16.17 4.35 -7.72
N ALA A 156 -15.96 3.22 -8.40
CA ALA A 156 -15.60 3.22 -9.81
C ALA A 156 -16.71 3.80 -10.70
N ILE A 157 -17.98 3.48 -10.43
CA ILE A 157 -19.13 4.03 -11.17
C ILE A 157 -19.24 5.54 -10.96
N ASN A 158 -19.11 6.00 -9.72
CA ASN A 158 -19.21 7.44 -9.40
C ASN A 158 -18.10 8.24 -10.09
N ASN A 159 -16.86 7.73 -10.10
CA ASN A 159 -15.76 8.40 -10.81
C ASN A 159 -16.03 8.52 -12.32
N VAL A 160 -16.61 7.50 -12.95
CA VAL A 160 -16.99 7.55 -14.37
C VAL A 160 -18.09 8.59 -14.62
N ALA A 161 -19.07 8.70 -13.72
CA ALA A 161 -20.11 9.71 -13.80
C ALA A 161 -19.52 11.13 -13.67
N ASP A 162 -18.66 11.37 -12.68
CA ASP A 162 -17.98 12.66 -12.47
C ASP A 162 -17.14 13.06 -13.68
N ASP A 163 -16.41 12.12 -14.28
CA ASP A 163 -15.60 12.37 -15.47
C ASP A 163 -16.46 12.67 -16.70
N ALA A 164 -17.61 11.99 -16.85
CA ALA A 164 -18.57 12.31 -17.91
C ALA A 164 -19.17 13.71 -17.75
N GLU A 165 -19.55 14.10 -16.53
CA GLU A 165 -20.05 15.46 -16.24
C GLU A 165 -19.00 16.53 -16.53
N ARG A 166 -17.72 16.30 -16.18
CA ARG A 166 -16.62 17.22 -16.51
C ARG A 166 -16.46 17.42 -18.01
N LEU A 167 -16.54 16.34 -18.80
CA LEU A 167 -16.44 16.41 -20.27
C LEU A 167 -17.59 17.21 -20.88
N ILE A 168 -18.81 17.07 -20.34
CA ILE A 168 -20.00 17.79 -20.80
C ILE A 168 -19.94 19.27 -20.37
N GLY A 169 -19.55 19.56 -19.14
CA GLY A 169 -19.50 20.93 -18.57
C GLY A 169 -18.46 21.84 -19.22
N ASN A 170 -17.32 21.29 -19.66
CA ASN A 170 -16.23 22.07 -20.26
C ASN A 170 -16.54 22.55 -21.69
N GLY A 171 -17.55 21.97 -22.36
CA GLY A 171 -17.96 22.35 -23.72
C GLY A 171 -18.70 23.70 -23.82
N ASN A 172 -19.21 24.23 -22.71
CA ASN A 172 -20.07 25.43 -22.73
C ASN A 172 -19.34 26.77 -22.51
N HIS A 173 -18.07 26.78 -22.10
CA HIS A 173 -17.33 28.02 -21.82
C HIS A 173 -16.62 28.65 -23.03
N SER A 174 -16.58 27.98 -24.19
CA SER A 174 -15.79 28.46 -25.36
C SER A 174 -16.56 29.27 -26.41
N ARG A 175 -17.89 29.49 -26.27
CA ARG A 175 -18.71 30.05 -27.37
C ARG A 175 -19.15 31.51 -27.24
N ASN A 176 -18.74 32.26 -26.22
CA ASN A 176 -19.21 33.64 -26.04
C ASN A 176 -18.06 34.65 -25.96
N GLY A 177 -17.46 35.00 -27.12
CA GLY A 177 -16.41 36.01 -27.16
C GLY A 177 -16.00 36.38 -28.59
N GLY A 178 -16.82 37.16 -29.29
CA GLY A 178 -16.42 37.64 -30.61
C GLY A 178 -17.49 38.42 -31.37
N GLY A 179 -17.93 39.55 -30.82
CA GLY A 179 -18.93 40.36 -31.51
C GLY A 179 -19.00 41.80 -31.04
N ARG A 180 -18.00 42.62 -31.38
CA ARG A 180 -18.17 44.09 -31.46
C ARG A 180 -17.40 44.65 -32.65
N ARG A 181 -18.11 44.77 -33.76
CA ARG A 181 -17.78 45.63 -34.92
C ARG A 181 -17.74 47.08 -34.44
N ARG A 182 -16.64 47.79 -34.68
CA ARG A 182 -16.59 49.26 -34.61
C ARG A 182 -16.87 49.82 -36.01
N GLY A 183 -17.71 50.84 -36.07
CA GLY A 183 -17.84 51.75 -37.20
C GLY A 183 -16.76 52.82 -37.20
#